data_AF-A0A067D9G6-F1
#
_entry.id   AF-A0A067D9G6-F1
#
_cell.length_a   1.000
_cell.length_b   1.000
_cell.length_c   1.000
_cell.angle_alpha   90.00
_cell.angle_beta   90.00
_cell.angle_gamma   90.00
#
_symmetry.space_group_name_H-M   'P 1'
#
loop_
_entity.id
_entity.type
_entity.pdbx_description
1 polymer ?
#
loop_
_entity_poly.entity_id
_entity_poly.type
_entity_poly.pdbx_seq_one_letter_code
_entity_poly.pdbx_strand_id
1 'polypeptide(L)'
;MDKLNPAKVVNLRVSGPVDISRFCALQHLLVSHGALDCSKLRRCHDLRSVSFNRQVSDLDMETIVQWLTTSRVLKSIYAGTVGNLGFEAIARTLPVWIAHGLEELGLGHPWNLRPIPSSKQRLLLLADALATKRDHRKTLKVYVDLGKRALDSEEISSPLVHQATFT
;
A
#
# COMPACT_ATOMS: atom_id res chain seq x y z
N MET A 1 -29.56 10.92 -21.94
CA MET A 1 -28.68 10.39 -20.89
C MET A 1 -28.38 11.52 -19.92
N ASP A 2 -28.91 11.45 -18.70
CA ASP A 2 -28.60 12.43 -17.67
C ASP A 2 -27.11 12.43 -17.37
N LYS A 3 -26.49 13.62 -17.40
CA LYS A 3 -25.08 13.78 -17.07
C LYS A 3 -24.89 13.37 -15.62
N LEU A 4 -24.07 12.34 -15.40
CA LEU A 4 -23.68 11.87 -14.08
C LEU A 4 -23.20 13.06 -13.23
N ASN A 5 -23.85 13.32 -12.09
CA ASN A 5 -23.42 14.39 -11.17
C ASN A 5 -22.22 13.88 -10.35
N PRO A 6 -21.00 14.41 -10.57
CA PRO A 6 -19.79 13.94 -9.88
C PRO A 6 -19.89 14.03 -8.35
N ALA A 7 -20.59 15.03 -7.83
CA ALA A 7 -20.73 15.25 -6.39
C ALA A 7 -21.53 14.15 -5.67
N LYS A 8 -22.30 13.34 -6.40
CA LYS A 8 -23.11 12.24 -5.85
C LYS A 8 -22.48 10.86 -6.06
N VAL A 9 -21.34 10.77 -6.73
CA VAL A 9 -20.71 9.47 -7.02
C VAL A 9 -19.99 8.96 -5.78
N VAL A 10 -20.44 7.82 -5.28
CA VAL A 10 -19.87 7.14 -4.11
C VAL A 10 -18.83 6.08 -4.52
N ASN A 11 -19.01 5.46 -5.69
CA ASN A 11 -18.16 4.40 -6.21
C ASN A 11 -17.64 4.81 -7.58
N LEU A 12 -16.32 4.79 -7.76
CA LEU A 12 -15.69 5.15 -9.02
C LEU A 12 -14.66 4.10 -9.43
N ARG A 13 -14.81 3.60 -10.66
CA ARG A 13 -13.77 2.83 -11.34
C ARG A 13 -13.19 3.69 -12.44
N VAL A 14 -11.89 3.93 -12.38
CA VAL A 14 -11.17 4.70 -13.39
C VAL A 14 -10.24 3.79 -14.20
N SER A 15 -10.31 3.92 -15.52
CA SER A 15 -9.46 3.20 -16.48
C SER A 15 -8.70 4.14 -17.42
N GLY A 16 -8.87 5.45 -17.26
CA GLY A 16 -8.14 6.50 -17.95
C GLY A 16 -8.07 7.76 -17.10
N PRO A 17 -7.34 8.80 -17.54
CA PRO A 17 -7.10 10.00 -16.77
C PRO A 17 -8.41 10.65 -16.30
N VAL A 18 -8.60 10.72 -14.99
CA VAL A 18 -9.77 11.35 -14.38
C VAL A 18 -9.32 12.26 -13.25
N ASP A 19 -9.83 13.49 -13.27
CA ASP A 19 -9.74 14.40 -12.14
C ASP A 19 -10.71 13.96 -11.04
N ILE A 20 -10.20 13.23 -10.05
CA ILE A 20 -11.03 12.71 -8.97
C ILE A 20 -11.43 13.77 -7.92
N SER A 21 -10.89 14.99 -8.01
CA SER A 21 -11.21 16.06 -7.05
C SER A 21 -12.67 16.52 -7.11
N ARG A 22 -13.37 16.21 -8.21
CA ARG A 22 -14.78 16.55 -8.45
C ARG A 22 -15.76 15.61 -7.76
N PHE A 23 -15.30 14.48 -7.23
CA PHE A 23 -16.16 13.47 -6.59
C PHE A 23 -16.07 13.58 -5.07
N CYS A 24 -16.73 14.60 -4.51
CA CYS A 24 -16.66 14.90 -3.08
C CYS A 24 -17.30 13.84 -2.17
N ALA A 25 -18.23 13.04 -2.68
CA ALA A 25 -18.89 11.94 -1.95
C ALA A 25 -18.20 10.57 -2.15
N LEU A 26 -17.01 10.55 -2.77
CA LEU A 26 -16.33 9.31 -3.14
C LEU A 26 -15.90 8.52 -1.90
N GLN A 27 -16.38 7.28 -1.80
CA GLN A 27 -16.03 6.34 -0.72
C GLN A 27 -15.21 5.15 -1.22
N HIS A 28 -15.40 4.73 -2.47
CA HIS A 28 -14.70 3.59 -3.03
C HIS A 28 -14.08 3.94 -4.39
N LEU A 29 -12.77 3.76 -4.49
CA LEU A 29 -12.01 4.06 -5.70
C LEU A 29 -11.26 2.83 -6.19
N LEU A 30 -11.50 2.45 -7.45
CA LEU A 30 -10.74 1.44 -8.16
C LEU A 30 -9.97 2.08 -9.31
N VAL A 31 -8.64 2.02 -9.25
CA VAL A 31 -7.73 2.67 -10.20
C VAL A 31 -7.03 1.63 -11.06
N SER A 32 -7.15 1.79 -12.38
CA SER A 32 -6.34 1.06 -13.36
C SER A 32 -5.07 1.86 -13.72
N HIS A 33 -4.06 1.22 -14.30
CA HIS A 33 -2.76 1.85 -14.58
C HIS A 33 -2.85 3.22 -15.26
N GLY A 34 -2.10 4.20 -14.74
CA GLY A 34 -2.00 5.55 -15.31
C GLY A 34 -3.29 6.38 -15.28
N ALA A 35 -4.36 5.90 -14.63
CA ALA A 35 -5.65 6.56 -14.64
C ALA A 35 -5.77 7.70 -13.62
N LEU A 36 -4.88 7.75 -12.64
CA LEU A 36 -4.90 8.76 -11.58
C LEU A 36 -3.92 9.88 -11.92
N ASP A 37 -4.44 11.09 -12.04
CA ASP A 37 -3.64 12.30 -12.14
C ASP A 37 -3.25 12.77 -10.72
N CYS A 38 -2.09 12.32 -10.25
CA CYS A 38 -1.60 12.60 -8.90
C CYS A 38 -1.46 14.10 -8.61
N SER A 39 -1.26 14.94 -9.63
CA SER A 39 -1.13 16.40 -9.49
C SER A 39 -2.44 17.08 -9.05
N LYS A 40 -3.59 16.39 -9.22
CA LYS A 40 -4.92 16.88 -8.86
C LYS A 40 -5.45 16.30 -7.56
N LEU A 41 -4.68 15.46 -6.88
CA LEU A 41 -5.05 14.93 -5.58
C LEU A 41 -5.03 16.05 -4.54
N ARG A 42 -6.17 16.28 -3.88
CA ARG A 42 -6.28 17.29 -2.81
C ARG A 42 -6.64 16.65 -1.48
N ARG A 43 -7.91 16.27 -1.31
CA ARG A 43 -8.41 15.64 -0.09
C ARG A 43 -9.41 14.55 -0.43
N CYS A 44 -9.52 13.54 0.42
CA CYS A 44 -10.45 12.42 0.28
C CYS A 44 -11.11 12.06 1.61
N HIS A 45 -11.78 13.03 2.23
CA HIS A 45 -12.29 12.91 3.59
C HIS A 45 -13.19 11.69 3.84
N ASP A 46 -13.96 11.29 2.84
CA ASP A 46 -14.93 10.20 2.94
C ASP A 46 -14.45 8.88 2.31
N LEU A 47 -13.21 8.82 1.81
CA LEU A 47 -12.71 7.64 1.11
C LEU A 47 -12.47 6.49 2.10
N ARG A 48 -13.24 5.42 1.94
CA ARG A 48 -13.19 4.21 2.78
C ARG A 48 -12.33 3.12 2.18
N SER A 49 -12.27 3.01 0.85
CA SER A 49 -11.52 1.96 0.18
C SER A 49 -10.88 2.45 -1.10
N VAL A 50 -9.64 2.04 -1.30
CA VAL A 50 -8.91 2.26 -2.56
C VAL A 50 -8.25 0.96 -3.01
N SER A 51 -8.30 0.71 -4.32
CA SER A 51 -7.61 -0.41 -4.94
C SER A 51 -6.88 0.03 -6.21
N PHE A 52 -5.59 -0.25 -6.27
CA PHE A 52 -4.72 -0.02 -7.42
C PHE A 52 -4.41 -1.36 -8.08
N ASN A 53 -5.09 -1.63 -9.19
CA ASN A 53 -5.05 -2.93 -9.86
C ASN A 53 -3.76 -3.22 -10.62
N ARG A 54 -2.84 -2.26 -10.75
CA ARG A 54 -1.60 -2.38 -11.51
C ARG A 54 -0.51 -1.56 -10.82
N GLN A 55 0.72 -1.69 -11.32
CA GLN A 55 1.86 -0.95 -10.79
C GLN A 55 1.61 0.57 -10.80
N VAL A 56 1.91 1.17 -9.66
CA VAL A 56 1.97 2.62 -9.46
C VAL A 56 3.46 3.00 -9.35
N SER A 57 3.85 4.14 -9.93
CA SER A 57 5.23 4.59 -9.83
C SER A 57 5.57 4.97 -8.37
N ASP A 58 6.85 4.89 -8.02
CA ASP A 58 7.31 5.24 -6.67
C ASP A 58 7.01 6.71 -6.32
N LEU A 59 7.18 7.62 -7.30
CA LEU A 59 6.89 9.05 -7.14
C LEU A 59 5.39 9.30 -6.92
N ASP A 60 4.54 8.64 -7.69
CA ASP A 60 3.09 8.75 -7.54
C ASP A 60 2.62 8.16 -6.22
N MET A 61 3.23 7.06 -5.77
CA MET A 61 2.84 6.38 -4.55
C MET A 61 3.04 7.27 -3.33
N GLU A 62 4.12 8.04 -3.25
CA GLU A 62 4.32 8.99 -2.16
C GLU A 62 3.18 10.03 -2.10
N THR A 63 2.82 10.60 -3.25
CA THR A 63 1.72 11.56 -3.36
C THR A 63 0.37 10.91 -2.98
N ILE A 64 0.14 9.68 -3.42
CA ILE A 64 -1.06 8.89 -3.10
C ILE A 64 -1.13 8.62 -1.60
N VAL A 65 -0.04 8.20 -0.97
CA VAL A 65 0.01 7.92 0.48
C VAL A 65 -0.33 9.17 1.30
N GLN A 66 0.22 10.33 0.92
CA GLN A 66 -0.10 11.61 1.56
C GLN A 66 -1.59 11.96 1.37
N TRP A 67 -2.11 11.78 0.16
CA TRP A 67 -3.51 12.01 -0.15
C TRP A 67 -4.44 11.10 0.67
N LEU A 68 -4.17 9.80 0.74
CA LEU A 68 -4.96 8.83 1.51
C LEU A 68 -5.01 9.15 3.00
N THR A 69 -3.95 9.74 3.54
CA THR A 69 -3.88 10.19 4.95
C THR A 69 -4.88 11.30 5.27
N THR A 70 -5.43 11.98 4.26
CA THR A 70 -6.51 12.97 4.45
C THR A 70 -7.87 12.34 4.76
N SER A 71 -8.02 11.03 4.53
CA SER A 71 -9.20 10.26 4.95
C SER A 71 -9.03 9.77 6.38
N ARG A 72 -10.02 10.09 7.24
CA ARG A 72 -10.11 9.55 8.61
C ARG A 72 -10.99 8.30 8.71
N VAL A 73 -11.59 7.89 7.61
CA VAL A 73 -12.51 6.74 7.53
C VAL A 73 -11.99 5.64 6.62
N LEU A 74 -10.71 5.70 6.24
CA LEU A 74 -10.07 4.71 5.38
C LEU A 74 -10.01 3.35 6.08
N LYS A 75 -10.65 2.35 5.48
CA LYS A 75 -10.77 0.99 5.98
C LYS A 75 -9.92 -0.01 5.23
N SER A 76 -9.73 0.21 3.93
CA SER A 76 -9.12 -0.78 3.06
C SER A 76 -8.24 -0.13 2.01
N ILE A 77 -7.02 -0.65 1.87
CA ILE A 77 -6.07 -0.25 0.83
C ILE A 77 -5.54 -1.52 0.17
N TYR A 78 -5.70 -1.59 -1.15
CA TYR A 78 -5.05 -2.61 -1.96
C TYR A 78 -4.15 -1.94 -2.97
N ALA A 79 -2.85 -2.17 -2.88
CA ALA A 79 -1.89 -1.78 -3.89
C ALA A 79 -1.32 -3.04 -4.53
N GLY A 80 -1.35 -3.12 -5.86
CA GLY A 80 -0.68 -4.18 -6.60
C GLY A 80 0.84 -4.09 -6.46
N THR A 81 1.56 -4.01 -7.58
CA THR A 81 3.01 -3.85 -7.54
C THR A 81 3.40 -2.46 -7.06
N VAL A 82 4.20 -2.40 -5.99
CA VAL A 82 4.80 -1.16 -5.47
C VAL A 82 6.32 -1.32 -5.46
N GLY A 83 7.03 -0.30 -5.95
CA GLY A 83 8.48 -0.21 -5.87
C GLY A 83 8.96 -0.02 -4.43
N ASN A 84 10.26 0.20 -4.26
CA ASN A 84 10.86 0.24 -2.93
C ASN A 84 10.47 1.53 -2.18
N LEU A 85 10.53 2.68 -2.86
CA LEU A 85 10.23 3.96 -2.22
C LEU A 85 8.74 4.07 -1.89
N GLY A 86 7.86 3.61 -2.80
CA GLY A 86 6.44 3.56 -2.53
C GLY A 86 6.10 2.64 -1.35
N PHE A 87 6.81 1.52 -1.21
CA PHE A 87 6.63 0.63 -0.06
C PHE A 87 7.09 1.26 1.24
N GLU A 88 8.24 1.94 1.25
CA GLU A 88 8.71 2.69 2.43
C GLU A 88 7.74 3.80 2.83
N ALA A 89 7.16 4.51 1.86
CA ALA A 89 6.13 5.52 2.11
C ALA A 89 4.88 4.91 2.78
N ILE A 90 4.43 3.75 2.30
CA ILE A 90 3.33 2.98 2.90
C ILE A 90 3.69 2.57 4.34
N ALA A 91 4.85 1.94 4.55
CA ALA A 91 5.28 1.45 5.86
C ALA A 91 5.35 2.59 6.88
N ARG A 92 5.92 3.74 6.51
CA ARG A 92 6.03 4.93 7.37
C ARG A 92 4.66 5.50 7.79
N THR A 93 3.66 5.39 6.91
CA THR A 93 2.33 5.99 7.11
C THR A 93 1.34 5.03 7.73
N LEU A 94 1.60 3.72 7.66
CA LEU A 94 0.75 2.67 8.18
C LEU A 94 0.31 2.88 9.64
N PRO A 95 1.16 3.31 10.59
CA PRO A 95 0.73 3.57 11.96
C PRO A 95 -0.38 4.64 12.06
N VAL A 96 -0.35 5.64 11.17
CA VAL A 96 -1.38 6.69 11.10
C VAL A 96 -2.70 6.12 10.59
N TRP A 97 -2.67 5.28 9.55
CA TRP A 97 -3.88 4.62 9.04
C TRP A 97 -4.47 3.64 10.06
N ILE A 98 -3.64 2.89 10.78
CA ILE A 98 -4.08 2.02 11.88
C ILE A 98 -4.77 2.84 12.98
N ALA A 99 -4.19 3.98 13.37
CA ALA A 99 -4.79 4.86 14.36
C ALA A 99 -6.16 5.42 13.90
N HIS A 100 -6.33 5.66 12.60
CA HIS A 100 -7.62 6.02 12.00
C HIS A 100 -8.58 4.83 11.78
N GLY A 101 -8.15 3.61 12.08
CA GLY A 101 -8.99 2.42 12.03
C GLY A 101 -9.00 1.70 10.68
N LEU A 102 -7.86 1.65 10.00
CA LEU A 102 -7.62 0.75 8.87
C LEU A 102 -7.83 -0.71 9.30
N GLU A 103 -8.54 -1.46 8.47
CA GLU A 103 -8.93 -2.86 8.72
C GLU A 103 -8.23 -3.82 7.77
N GLU A 104 -7.92 -3.40 6.54
CA GLU A 104 -7.32 -4.25 5.51
C GLU A 104 -6.22 -3.53 4.72
N LEU A 105 -5.05 -4.16 4.62
CA LEU A 105 -3.93 -3.74 3.79
C LEU A 105 -3.50 -4.90 2.88
N GLY A 106 -3.60 -4.73 1.56
CA GLY A 106 -3.04 -5.66 0.59
C GLY A 106 -1.91 -5.02 -0.21
N LEU A 107 -0.75 -5.66 -0.21
CA LEU A 107 0.44 -5.27 -0.95
C LEU A 107 0.86 -6.43 -1.86
N GLY A 108 0.71 -6.24 -3.15
CA GLY A 108 0.85 -7.30 -4.14
C GLY A 108 -0.48 -7.66 -4.78
N HIS A 109 -0.41 -8.57 -5.74
CA HIS A 109 -1.56 -8.95 -6.53
C HIS A 109 -2.17 -10.23 -5.96
N PRO A 110 -3.38 -10.19 -5.38
CA PRO A 110 -4.05 -11.41 -4.88
C PRO A 110 -4.32 -12.45 -5.99
N TRP A 111 -4.17 -12.05 -7.27
CA TRP A 111 -4.44 -12.88 -8.45
C TRP A 111 -3.21 -13.10 -9.35
N ASN A 112 -2.02 -12.61 -8.98
CA ASN A 112 -0.82 -12.88 -9.79
C ASN A 112 -0.21 -14.23 -9.41
N LEU A 113 -0.17 -15.13 -10.39
CA LEU A 113 0.49 -16.43 -10.31
C LEU A 113 2.03 -16.35 -10.20
N ARG A 114 2.61 -15.14 -10.11
CA ARG A 114 4.04 -14.91 -9.87
C ARG A 114 4.19 -13.89 -8.74
N PRO A 115 4.49 -14.34 -7.50
CA PRO A 115 4.76 -13.44 -6.40
C PRO A 115 5.95 -12.57 -6.76
N ILE A 116 5.78 -11.24 -6.65
CA ILE A 116 6.92 -10.33 -6.72
C ILE A 116 7.61 -10.45 -5.37
N PRO A 117 8.90 -10.82 -5.30
CA PRO A 117 9.56 -11.05 -4.03
C PRO A 117 9.56 -9.77 -3.19
N SER A 118 8.78 -9.75 -2.12
CA SER A 118 9.01 -8.79 -1.04
C SER A 118 10.38 -9.12 -0.42
N SER A 119 11.33 -8.20 -0.49
CA SER A 119 12.64 -8.40 0.14
C SER A 119 12.47 -8.53 1.67
N LYS A 120 13.38 -9.25 2.34
CA LYS A 120 13.42 -9.37 3.81
C LYS A 120 13.33 -7.99 4.47
N GLN A 121 14.05 -7.00 3.94
CA GLN A 121 14.02 -5.62 4.42
C GLN A 121 12.62 -4.99 4.37
N ARG A 122 11.85 -5.20 3.30
CA ARG A 122 10.47 -4.72 3.20
C ARG A 122 9.57 -5.36 4.25
N LEU A 123 9.73 -6.66 4.48
CA LEU A 123 8.96 -7.36 5.51
C LEU A 123 9.31 -6.86 6.91
N LEU A 124 10.59 -6.58 7.18
CA LEU A 124 11.03 -5.99 8.45
C LEU A 124 10.46 -4.58 8.66
N LEU A 125 10.50 -3.72 7.63
CA LEU A 125 9.90 -2.38 7.69
C LEU A 125 8.39 -2.44 7.95
N LEU A 126 7.68 -3.36 7.32
CA LEU A 126 6.25 -3.55 7.55
C LEU A 126 5.97 -4.09 8.95
N ALA A 127 6.76 -5.05 9.43
CA ALA A 127 6.64 -5.59 10.78
C ALA A 127 6.86 -4.51 11.85
N ASP A 128 7.87 -3.67 11.68
CA ASP A 128 8.16 -2.53 12.57
C ASP A 128 7.01 -1.52 12.59
N ALA A 129 6.48 -1.18 11.41
CA ALA A 129 5.31 -0.30 11.30
C ALA A 129 4.06 -0.89 11.98
N LEU A 130 3.85 -2.20 11.88
CA LEU A 130 2.72 -2.91 12.51
C LEU A 130 2.87 -3.03 14.03
N ALA A 131 4.11 -3.06 14.55
CA ALA A 131 4.38 -3.04 15.97
C ALA A 131 4.10 -1.67 16.61
N THR A 132 4.11 -0.61 15.80
CA THR A 132 3.93 0.77 16.27
C THR A 132 2.44 1.09 16.48
N LYS A 133 2.05 1.44 17.71
CA LYS A 133 0.71 1.95 18.09
C LYS A 133 -0.47 1.00 17.78
N ARG A 134 -0.28 -0.30 17.98
CA ARG A 134 -1.36 -1.27 17.80
C ARG A 134 -2.38 -1.19 18.94
N ASP A 135 -3.62 -0.83 18.60
CA ASP A 135 -4.77 -1.13 19.45
C ASP A 135 -5.06 -2.63 19.35
N HIS A 136 -4.76 -3.37 20.41
CA HIS A 136 -4.95 -4.84 20.46
C HIS A 136 -6.41 -5.29 20.29
N ARG A 137 -7.38 -4.37 20.35
CA ARG A 137 -8.81 -4.68 20.15
C ARG A 137 -9.22 -4.66 18.68
N LYS A 138 -8.39 -4.14 17.78
CA LYS A 138 -8.68 -4.05 16.35
C LYS A 138 -7.80 -5.01 15.56
N THR A 139 -8.44 -5.80 14.70
CA THR A 139 -7.75 -6.73 13.81
C THR A 139 -7.50 -6.06 12.47
N LEU A 140 -6.22 -5.82 12.14
CA LEU A 140 -5.79 -5.46 10.79
C LEU A 140 -5.45 -6.75 10.04
N LYS A 141 -6.05 -6.97 8.87
CA LYS A 141 -5.67 -8.03 7.95
C LYS A 141 -4.61 -7.50 6.99
N VAL A 142 -3.49 -8.19 6.89
CA VAL A 142 -2.38 -7.81 6.00
C VAL A 142 -2.15 -8.94 5.01
N TYR A 143 -2.22 -8.61 3.72
CA TYR A 143 -1.93 -9.52 2.61
C TYR A 143 -0.65 -9.02 1.94
N VAL A 144 0.38 -9.87 1.85
CA VAL A 144 1.64 -9.53 1.21
C VAL A 144 2.04 -10.67 0.29
N ASP A 145 2.39 -10.36 -0.96
CA ASP A 145 3.01 -11.34 -1.85
C ASP A 145 4.43 -11.68 -1.35
N LEU A 146 4.60 -12.92 -0.88
CA LEU A 146 5.88 -13.48 -0.47
C LEU A 146 6.47 -14.31 -1.60
N GLY A 147 7.65 -13.92 -2.07
CA GLY A 147 8.44 -14.79 -2.94
C GLY A 147 9.13 -15.88 -2.11
N LYS A 148 9.20 -17.12 -2.62
CA LYS A 148 9.82 -18.27 -1.95
C LYS A 148 11.22 -17.94 -1.35
N ARG A 149 12.05 -17.21 -2.12
CA ARG A 149 13.41 -16.79 -1.71
C ARG A 149 13.47 -15.82 -0.51
N ALA A 150 12.38 -15.11 -0.22
CA ALA A 150 12.35 -14.15 0.90
C ALA A 150 12.28 -14.86 2.26
N LEU A 151 11.79 -16.10 2.28
CA LEU A 151 11.70 -16.95 3.48
C LEU A 151 12.97 -17.80 3.65
N ASP A 152 13.65 -18.13 2.55
CA ASP A 152 14.85 -19.00 2.55
C ASP A 152 16.16 -18.27 2.93
N SER A 153 16.11 -17.01 3.39
CA SER A 153 17.32 -16.23 3.76
C SER A 153 17.76 -16.43 5.22
N GLU A 154 17.81 -17.69 5.64
CA GLU A 154 18.65 -18.22 6.72
C GLU A 154 19.55 -19.29 6.12
N GLU A 155 20.65 -18.91 5.46
CA GLU A 155 21.92 -19.64 5.47
C GLU A 155 22.93 -18.94 4.55
N ILE A 156 24.21 -19.13 4.85
CA ILE A 156 25.40 -18.66 4.13
C ILE A 156 25.78 -17.19 4.39
N SER A 157 26.21 -16.92 5.62
CA SER A 157 27.32 -15.97 5.87
C SER A 157 28.10 -16.37 7.12
N SER A 158 28.63 -17.60 7.14
CA SER A 158 29.71 -17.99 8.05
C SER A 158 30.82 -18.65 7.25
N PRO A 159 31.92 -17.97 6.93
CA PRO A 159 33.19 -18.65 6.73
C PRO A 159 33.84 -18.75 8.11
N LEU A 160 33.51 -19.80 8.87
CA LEU A 160 34.37 -20.28 9.94
C LEU A 160 34.93 -21.62 9.49
N VAL A 161 36.27 -21.66 9.45
CA VAL A 161 37.22 -22.79 9.30
C VAL A 161 38.34 -22.27 8.38
N HIS A 162 39.59 -22.01 8.75
CA HIS A 162 40.39 -22.22 9.97
C HIS A 162 41.59 -21.24 9.92
N GLN A 163 42.02 -20.72 11.08
CA GLN A 163 43.37 -20.89 11.63
C GLN A 163 43.61 -19.87 12.76
N ALA A 164 43.69 -20.38 13.98
CA ALA A 164 44.33 -19.70 15.08
C ALA A 164 45.78 -20.20 15.16
N THR A 165 46.73 -19.27 15.14
CA THR A 165 48.08 -19.49 15.69
C THR A 165 48.61 -18.16 16.19
N PHE A 166 48.87 -18.04 17.49
CA PHE A 166 50.00 -17.26 18.00
C PHE A 166 50.55 -17.99 19.24
N THR A 167 51.84 -18.30 19.15
CA THR A 167 52.72 -18.80 20.23
C THR A 167 52.98 -17.74 21.28
#